data_AF-A0A528IHL1-F1
#
_entry.id   AF-A0A528IHL1-F1
#
_cell.length_a   1.000
_cell.length_b   1.000
_cell.length_c   1.000
_cell.angle_alpha   90.00
_cell.angle_beta   90.00
_cell.angle_gamma   90.00
#
_symmetry.space_group_name_H-M   'P 1'
#
loop_
_entity.id
_entity.type
_entity.pdbx_description
1 polymer ?
#
loop_
_entity_poly.entity_id
_entity_poly.type
_entity_poly.pdbx_seq_one_letter_code
_entity_poly.pdbx_strand_id
1 'polypeptide(L)'
;MKLILHIGTAKTGTTALQHFLCVNAKKLREHGIHYATPPNEFNFNSITNTLLLTGLDKFRTFFLNQLKVAERDGAHTIIASSESLYSISALLEERNLIEQLRASIPAEVECRVLCYVRRPDHCLESLYLS
;
A
#
# COMPACT_ATOMS: atom_id res chain seq x y z
N MET A 1 -1.85 5.64 16.14
CA MET A 1 -1.25 4.69 15.18
C MET A 1 -0.86 5.47 13.94
N LYS A 2 0.30 5.19 13.33
CA LYS A 2 0.72 5.81 12.07
C LYS A 2 0.52 4.84 10.90
N LEU A 3 -0.01 5.32 9.78
CA LEU A 3 -0.09 4.56 8.52
C LEU A 3 0.83 5.19 7.47
N ILE A 4 1.70 4.37 6.89
CA ILE A 4 2.50 4.73 5.71
C ILE A 4 1.94 3.94 4.53
N LEU A 5 1.27 4.65 3.61
CA LEU A 5 0.78 4.10 2.36
C LEU A 5 1.84 4.32 1.28
N HIS A 6 2.57 3.26 0.91
CA HIS A 6 3.51 3.30 -0.19
C HIS A 6 2.81 3.05 -1.52
N ILE A 7 2.84 4.06 -2.39
CA ILE A 7 2.35 4.01 -3.77
C ILE A 7 3.52 4.19 -4.73
N GLY A 8 3.49 3.53 -5.88
CA GLY A 8 4.51 3.71 -6.91
C GLY A 8 4.14 3.03 -8.21
N THR A 9 4.76 3.43 -9.31
CA THR A 9 4.48 2.86 -10.63
C THR A 9 5.28 1.58 -10.83
N ALA A 10 4.78 0.67 -11.67
CA ALA A 10 5.59 -0.44 -12.17
C ALA A 10 6.93 0.10 -12.72
N LYS A 11 8.00 -0.70 -12.61
CA LYS A 11 9.37 -0.39 -13.10
C LYS A 11 10.11 0.74 -12.36
N THR A 12 9.64 1.12 -11.18
CA THR A 12 10.33 2.10 -10.31
C THR A 12 11.15 1.44 -9.19
N GLY A 13 11.29 0.11 -9.18
CA GLY A 13 11.97 -0.61 -8.09
C GLY A 13 11.10 -0.85 -6.86
N THR A 14 9.81 -0.52 -6.94
CA THR A 14 8.77 -0.81 -5.95
C THR A 14 8.69 -2.28 -5.56
N THR A 15 8.87 -3.20 -6.50
CA THR A 15 8.87 -4.64 -6.22
C THR A 15 10.06 -5.05 -5.33
N ALA A 16 11.24 -4.47 -5.55
CA ALA A 16 12.41 -4.71 -4.70
C ALA A 16 12.18 -4.19 -3.28
N LEU A 17 11.57 -3.02 -3.13
CA LEU A 17 11.19 -2.47 -1.84
C LEU A 17 10.13 -3.33 -1.13
N GLN A 18 9.08 -3.76 -1.84
CA GLN A 18 8.03 -4.63 -1.31
C GLN A 18 8.60 -5.98 -0.84
N HIS A 19 9.48 -6.59 -1.65
CA HIS A 19 10.16 -7.82 -1.29
C HIS A 19 11.06 -7.63 -0.06
N PHE A 20 11.84 -6.55 -0.02
CA PHE A 20 12.67 -6.22 1.14
C PHE A 20 11.83 -6.06 2.42
N LEU A 21 10.72 -5.33 2.36
CA LEU A 21 9.82 -5.15 3.50
C LEU A 21 9.18 -6.47 3.93
N CYS A 22 8.76 -7.30 2.98
CA CYS A 22 8.15 -8.60 3.24
C CYS A 22 9.12 -9.56 3.94
N VAL A 23 10.34 -9.72 3.42
CA VAL A 23 11.36 -10.61 4.00
C VAL A 23 11.79 -10.12 5.39
N ASN A 24 11.77 -8.81 5.64
CA ASN A 24 12.13 -8.21 6.92
C ASN A 24 10.93 -8.00 7.86
N ALA A 25 9.72 -8.49 7.54
CA ALA A 25 8.51 -8.21 8.31
C ALA A 25 8.62 -8.59 9.79
N LYS A 26 9.33 -9.69 10.12
CA LYS A 26 9.59 -10.09 11.51
C LYS A 26 10.44 -9.04 12.24
N LYS A 27 11.54 -8.60 11.63
CA LYS A 27 12.44 -7.60 12.20
C LYS A 27 11.77 -6.23 12.32
N LEU A 28 10.92 -5.87 11.35
CA LEU A 28 10.08 -4.68 11.42
C LEU A 28 9.14 -4.73 12.63
N ARG A 29 8.50 -5.88 12.87
CA ARG A 29 7.59 -6.07 14.02
C ARG A 29 8.31 -5.90 15.35
N GLU A 30 9.55 -6.40 15.47
CA GLU A 30 10.38 -6.21 16.66
C GLU A 30 10.66 -4.71 16.96
N HIS A 31 10.55 -3.84 15.96
CA HIS A 31 10.68 -2.38 16.10
C HIS A 31 9.33 -1.65 16.16
N GLY A 32 8.22 -2.39 16.33
CA GLY A 32 6.87 -1.84 16.39
C GLY A 32 6.33 -1.39 15.02
N ILE A 33 6.83 -1.97 13.93
CA ILE A 33 6.39 -1.69 12.56
C ILE A 33 5.69 -2.93 11.99
N HIS A 34 4.41 -2.79 11.66
CA HIS A 34 3.62 -3.85 11.03
C HIS A 34 3.58 -3.66 9.52
N TYR A 35 4.13 -4.61 8.76
CA TYR A 35 4.00 -4.63 7.31
C TYR A 35 2.70 -5.34 6.91
N ALA A 36 1.75 -4.57 6.39
CA ALA A 36 0.41 -5.04 6.05
C ALA A 36 0.41 -5.65 4.64
N THR A 37 0.52 -6.98 4.58
CA THR A 37 0.34 -7.75 3.35
C THR A 37 -0.75 -8.82 3.51
N PRO A 38 -1.49 -9.14 2.44
CA PRO A 38 -2.34 -10.32 2.38
C PRO A 38 -1.50 -11.61 2.60
N PRO A 39 -2.11 -12.69 3.10
CA PRO A 39 -1.45 -13.99 3.17
C PRO A 39 -0.95 -14.42 1.79
N ASN A 40 0.29 -14.92 1.71
CA ASN A 40 0.95 -15.37 0.47
C ASN A 40 1.20 -14.26 -0.58
N GLU A 41 1.11 -12.99 -0.20
CA GLU A 41 1.47 -11.87 -1.07
C GLU A 41 2.54 -10.98 -0.43
N PHE A 42 3.34 -10.32 -1.26
CA PHE A 42 4.36 -9.35 -0.84
C PHE A 42 3.89 -7.90 -0.97
N ASN A 43 2.69 -7.67 -1.51
CA ASN A 43 2.01 -6.38 -1.63
C ASN A 43 0.49 -6.57 -1.52
N PHE A 44 -0.29 -5.48 -1.52
CA PHE A 44 -1.76 -5.57 -1.53
C PHE A 44 -2.38 -5.25 -2.91
N ASN A 45 -1.68 -5.56 -4.01
CA ASN A 45 -2.20 -5.32 -5.35
C ASN A 45 -3.53 -6.07 -5.57
N SER A 46 -3.70 -7.28 -5.01
CA SER A 46 -4.96 -8.03 -5.09
C SER A 46 -6.14 -7.26 -4.51
N ILE A 47 -5.93 -6.59 -3.37
CA ILE A 47 -6.93 -5.76 -2.68
C ILE A 47 -7.23 -4.50 -3.48
N THR A 48 -6.21 -3.95 -4.13
CA THR A 48 -6.35 -2.74 -4.96
C THR A 48 -7.08 -3.03 -6.28
N ASN A 49 -6.87 -4.20 -6.88
CA ASN A 49 -7.66 -4.63 -8.05
C ASN A 49 -9.10 -4.96 -7.65
N THR A 50 -9.29 -5.45 -6.42
CA THR A 50 -10.61 -5.73 -5.87
C THR A 50 -11.39 -4.46 -5.53
N LEU A 51 -10.71 -3.36 -5.21
CA LEU A 51 -11.29 -2.02 -5.05
C LEU A 51 -11.99 -1.56 -6.33
N LEU A 52 -11.37 -1.78 -7.49
CA LEU A 52 -11.93 -1.47 -8.81
C LEU A 52 -13.17 -2.32 -9.16
N LEU A 53 -13.23 -3.56 -8.66
CA LEU A 53 -14.26 -4.54 -9.05
C LEU A 53 -15.43 -4.64 -8.06
N THR A 54 -15.19 -4.44 -6.77
CA THR A 54 -16.17 -4.73 -5.69
C THR A 54 -16.33 -3.60 -4.68
N GLY A 55 -15.68 -2.46 -4.88
CA GLY A 55 -15.78 -1.30 -4.01
C GLY A 55 -14.89 -1.36 -2.75
N LEU A 56 -15.11 -0.42 -1.83
CA LEU A 56 -14.23 -0.17 -0.67
C LEU A 56 -14.40 -1.14 0.50
N ASP A 57 -15.46 -1.94 0.54
CA ASP A 57 -15.78 -2.73 1.73
C ASP A 57 -14.69 -3.75 2.07
N LYS A 58 -14.08 -4.35 1.06
CA LYS A 58 -12.95 -5.28 1.24
C LYS A 58 -11.67 -4.56 1.66
N PHE A 59 -11.40 -3.37 1.11
CA PHE A 59 -10.27 -2.55 1.53
C PHE A 59 -10.41 -2.15 3.01
N ARG A 60 -11.58 -1.66 3.40
CA ARG A 60 -11.88 -1.27 4.78
C ARG A 60 -11.76 -2.46 5.73
N THR A 61 -12.35 -3.61 5.37
CA THR A 61 -12.29 -4.82 6.20
C THR A 61 -10.85 -5.31 6.37
N PHE A 62 -10.09 -5.34 5.28
CA PHE A 62 -8.67 -5.69 5.35
C PHE A 62 -7.92 -4.72 6.25
N PHE A 63 -8.08 -3.40 6.03
CA PHE A 63 -7.39 -2.39 6.79
C PHE A 63 -7.69 -2.48 8.30
N LEU A 64 -8.96 -2.63 8.67
CA LEU A 64 -9.36 -2.81 10.06
C LEU A 64 -8.78 -4.09 10.69
N ASN A 65 -8.68 -5.17 9.92
CA ASN A 65 -8.03 -6.40 10.40
C ASN A 65 -6.53 -6.19 10.62
N GLN A 66 -5.84 -5.50 9.72
CA GLN A 66 -4.42 -5.17 9.86
C GLN A 66 -4.18 -4.23 11.04
N LEU A 67 -5.07 -3.27 11.28
CA LEU A 67 -5.02 -2.36 12.42
C LEU A 67 -5.12 -3.14 13.74
N LYS A 68 -6.09 -4.06 13.86
CA LYS A 68 -6.24 -4.91 15.05
C LYS A 68 -5.01 -5.77 15.33
N VAL A 69 -4.40 -6.34 14.28
CA VAL A 69 -3.16 -7.13 14.42
C VAL A 69 -2.01 -6.23 14.88
N ALA A 70 -1.86 -5.06 14.27
CA ALA A 70 -0.83 -4.09 14.64
C ALA A 70 -0.97 -3.64 16.11
N GLU A 71 -2.18 -3.32 16.55
CA GLU A 71 -2.47 -2.93 17.93
C GLU A 71 -2.18 -4.07 18.92
N ARG A 72 -2.62 -5.29 18.61
CA ARG A 72 -2.33 -6.48 19.44
C ARG A 72 -0.84 -6.74 19.58
N ASP A 73 -0.09 -6.54 18.51
CA ASP A 73 1.35 -6.77 18.46
C ASP A 73 2.15 -5.56 19.00
N GLY A 74 1.48 -4.52 19.51
CA GLY A 74 2.12 -3.33 20.08
C GLY A 74 2.80 -2.42 19.05
N ALA A 75 2.45 -2.55 17.77
CA ALA A 75 3.01 -1.73 16.71
C ALA A 75 2.50 -0.29 16.81
N HIS A 76 3.39 0.67 16.57
CA HIS A 76 3.05 2.10 16.50
C HIS A 76 2.86 2.56 15.05
N THR A 77 3.40 1.80 14.09
CA THR A 77 3.38 2.12 12.66
C THR A 77 2.93 0.92 11.82
N ILE A 78 2.07 1.18 10.83
CA ILE A 78 1.67 0.25 9.77
C ILE A 78 2.25 0.73 8.44
N ILE A 79 2.85 -0.17 7.67
CA ILE A 79 3.28 0.08 6.29
C ILE A 79 2.45 -0.78 5.36
N ALA A 80 1.73 -0.18 4.43
CA ALA A 80 0.98 -0.87 3.38
C ALA A 80 1.51 -0.45 2.01
N SER A 81 1.85 -1.40 1.13
CA SER A 81 2.39 -1.10 -0.20
C SER A 81 1.58 -1.70 -1.35
N SER A 82 1.24 -0.87 -2.34
CA SER A 82 0.57 -1.28 -3.58
C SER A 82 1.04 -0.44 -4.77
N GLU A 83 1.41 -1.11 -5.85
CA GLU A 83 1.76 -0.47 -7.12
C GLU A 83 0.48 -0.13 -7.92
N SER A 84 -0.58 -0.91 -7.74
CA SER A 84 -1.87 -0.70 -8.40
C SER A 84 -2.56 0.60 -7.97
N LEU A 85 -2.23 1.15 -6.79
CA LEU A 85 -2.81 2.43 -6.33
C LEU A 85 -2.35 3.62 -7.18
N TYR A 86 -1.15 3.56 -7.74
CA TYR A 86 -0.69 4.59 -8.65
C TYR A 86 -1.55 4.62 -9.92
N SER A 87 -1.80 3.45 -10.51
CA SER A 87 -2.66 3.33 -11.69
C SER A 87 -4.07 3.87 -11.44
N ILE A 88 -4.61 3.65 -10.24
CA ILE A 88 -5.91 4.21 -9.84
C ILE A 88 -5.86 5.75 -9.84
N SER A 89 -4.84 6.35 -9.24
CA SER A 89 -4.70 7.81 -9.19
C SER A 89 -4.43 8.45 -10.56
N ALA A 90 -3.83 7.70 -11.49
CA ALA A 90 -3.45 8.18 -12.81
C ALA A 90 -4.55 7.98 -13.87
N LEU A 91 -5.37 6.93 -13.75
CA LEU A 91 -6.41 6.57 -14.73
C LEU A 91 -7.78 7.17 -14.41
N LEU A 92 -8.07 7.38 -13.14
CA LEU A 92 -9.36 7.85 -12.69
C LEU A 92 -9.15 9.25 -12.12
N GLU A 93 -9.61 10.29 -12.83
CA GLU A 93 -9.82 11.63 -12.26
C GLU A 93 -10.93 11.63 -11.17
N GLU A 94 -11.14 10.50 -10.50
CA GLU A 94 -12.16 10.30 -9.50
C GLU A 94 -11.63 10.74 -8.14
N ARG A 95 -11.68 12.06 -7.90
CA ARG A 95 -11.56 12.64 -6.55
C ARG A 95 -12.43 11.89 -5.52
N ASN A 96 -13.56 11.35 -5.96
CA ASN A 96 -14.48 10.54 -5.16
C ASN A 96 -13.78 9.30 -4.57
N LEU A 97 -12.96 8.58 -5.34
CA LEU A 97 -12.28 7.38 -4.87
C LEU A 97 -11.20 7.70 -3.83
N ILE A 98 -10.49 8.82 -3.99
CA ILE A 98 -9.51 9.30 -3.00
C ILE A 98 -10.21 9.67 -1.69
N GLU A 99 -11.32 10.40 -1.75
CA GLU A 99 -12.10 10.77 -0.56
C GLU A 99 -12.70 9.53 0.12
N GLN A 100 -13.15 8.55 -0.65
CA GLN A 100 -13.65 7.29 -0.10
C GLN A 100 -12.54 6.46 0.55
N LEU A 101 -11.36 6.36 -0.07
CA LEU A 101 -10.18 5.72 0.52
C LEU A 101 -9.80 6.41 1.83
N ARG A 102 -9.79 7.74 1.85
CA ARG A 102 -9.57 8.53 3.07
C ARG A 102 -10.62 8.21 4.14
N ALA A 103 -11.90 8.17 3.78
CA ALA A 103 -13.00 7.87 4.70
C ALA A 103 -12.95 6.43 5.25
N SER A 104 -12.29 5.51 4.55
CA SER A 104 -12.10 4.13 5.03
C SER A 104 -11.03 4.00 6.12
N ILE A 105 -10.16 5.01 6.26
CA ILE A 105 -9.12 5.07 7.29
C ILE A 105 -9.70 5.80 8.51
N PRO A 106 -9.64 5.23 9.73
CA PRO A 106 -10.12 5.89 10.94
C PRO A 106 -9.41 7.23 11.18
N ALA A 107 -10.14 8.22 11.70
CA ALA A 107 -9.64 9.59 11.87
C ALA A 107 -8.46 9.69 12.86
N GLU A 108 -8.35 8.73 13.78
CA GLU A 108 -7.29 8.64 14.78
C GLU A 108 -5.97 8.10 14.21
N VAL A 109 -5.98 7.59 12.98
CA VAL A 109 -4.80 7.08 12.29
C VAL A 109 -4.16 8.19 11.47
N GLU A 110 -2.92 8.54 11.82
CA GLU A 110 -2.13 9.50 11.04
C GLU A 110 -1.67 8.83 9.73
N CYS A 111 -2.35 9.14 8.62
CA CYS A 111 -2.02 8.60 7.31
C CYS A 111 -1.01 9.48 6.57
N ARG A 112 0.09 8.88 6.11
CA ARG A 112 1.08 9.49 5.21
C ARG A 112 1.21 8.66 3.94
N VAL A 113 1.16 9.32 2.79
CA VAL A 113 1.36 8.68 1.48
C VAL A 113 2.80 8.91 1.03
N LEU A 114 3.52 7.82 0.76
CA LEU A 114 4.85 7.84 0.18
C LEU A 114 4.76 7.42 -1.28
N CYS A 115 4.96 8.36 -2.20
CA CYS A 115 4.96 8.11 -3.63
C CYS A 115 6.39 7.98 -4.16
N TYR A 116 6.74 6.82 -4.72
CA TYR A 116 8.03 6.62 -5.37
C TYR A 116 7.90 6.86 -6.88
N VAL A 117 8.57 7.91 -7.36
CA VAL A 117 8.58 8.31 -8.78
C VAL A 117 9.97 8.13 -9.38
N ARG A 118 10.04 7.59 -10.60
CA ARG A 118 11.27 7.48 -11.38
C ARG A 118 11.25 8.50 -12.52
N ARG A 119 12.43 8.97 -12.91
CA ARG A 119 12.62 9.82 -14.11
C ARG A 119 11.95 9.19 -15.34
N PRO A 120 11.15 9.94 -16.13
CA PRO A 120 10.34 9.40 -17.22
C PRO A 120 11.12 8.67 -18.32
N ASP A 121 12.31 9.15 -18.65
CA ASP A 121 13.22 8.58 -19.64
C ASP A 121 13.66 7.15 -19.28
N HIS A 122 13.98 6.92 -18.01
CA HIS A 122 14.34 5.58 -17.52
C HIS A 122 13.12 4.66 -17.32
N CYS A 123 11.93 5.22 -17.14
CA CYS A 123 10.70 4.44 -17.05
C CYS A 123 10.37 3.83 -18.42
N LEU A 124 10.46 4.62 -19.50
CA LEU A 124 10.22 4.16 -20.87
C LEU A 124 11.21 3.08 -21.30
N GLU A 125 12.50 3.25 -21.00
CA GLU A 125 13.53 2.24 -21.29
C GLU A 125 13.23 0.91 -20.59
N SER A 126 12.81 0.96 -19.32
CA SER A 126 12.49 -0.24 -18.54
C SER A 126 11.16 -0.92 -18.95
N LEU A 127 10.27 -0.19 -19.62
CA LEU A 127 9.04 -0.73 -20.21
C LEU A 127 9.29 -1.37 -21.58
N TYR A 128 10.24 -0.85 -22.37
CA TYR A 128 10.54 -1.33 -23.72
C TYR A 128 11.39 -2.60 -23.74
N LEU A 129 12.18 -2.84 -22.69
CA LEU A 129 13.11 -3.98 -22.58
C LEU A 129 12.52 -5.24 -21.90
N SER A 130 11.21 -5.31 -21.69
CA SER A 130 10.54 -6.45 -21.01
C SER A 130 9.32 -6.94 -21.75
#